data_AF-A0A1I4Q048-F1
#
_entry.id   AF-A0A1I4Q048-F1
#
_cell.length_a   1.000
_cell.length_b   1.000
_cell.length_c   1.000
_cell.angle_alpha   90.00
_cell.angle_beta   90.00
_cell.angle_gamma   90.00
#
_symmetry.space_group_name_H-M   'P 1'
#
loop_
_entity.id
_entity.type
_entity.pdbx_description
1 polymer ?
#
loop_
_entity_poly.entity_id
_entity_poly.type
_entity_poly.pdbx_seq_one_letter_code
_entity_poly.pdbx_strand_id
1 'polypeptide(L)'
;MKRMHGEYRRHLRSGIRIPVVLSYANHTVETNTLDISASGIRLKRPSRVYIRPGEVIDINFRDRAGMKVVATVAHTGKSHIGLQFKNRHFSDAELRELYGVAPSWQRLLSNSKRSLWKNSRRLAVFLANTYLRSLILRLIRPQFLFAVYGNKKQVGSYFTPGMAKRMPSNLVLGYIRNADMRGLMVASQFFEHELQEEPDKVRRYLGQLQQDYPQVKRIALVGRLPNFVKKAGIEITEPLVEGSLGTRYMIWDIARQMRERPQYCKQDSIVVLGGAGRIGNAVCLDLTSLFKNVIGFDPRYEEDNEIDTGQGTVLQTSSVARLHEEKLYIALTHHGDAVLDLHHHIAPGSLIADDTHPCISLKVRKRLQEKQIAVEKIVLAHEEFMMWPRMPDWNNRDIPGCLVEAMILLRQPSAGEGNFTSFCQEAEFLGFTGRLVPPLDE
;
A
#
# COMPACT_ATOMS: atom_id res chain seq x y z
N MET A 1 -23.23 10.61 10.54
CA MET A 1 -23.35 9.13 10.46
C MET A 1 -22.16 8.57 9.64
N LYS A 2 -21.02 8.29 10.30
CA LYS A 2 -19.79 7.81 9.65
C LYS A 2 -20.02 6.41 9.08
N ARG A 3 -20.29 6.29 7.79
CA ARG A 3 -20.22 5.00 7.09
C ARG A 3 -18.75 4.57 7.14
N MET A 4 -18.38 3.68 8.07
CA MET A 4 -17.16 2.89 7.96
C MET A 4 -17.23 2.18 6.61
N HIS A 5 -16.54 2.71 5.61
CA HIS A 5 -16.42 2.13 4.26
C HIS A 5 -14.94 1.83 3.92
N GLY A 6 -14.11 1.70 4.96
CA GLY A 6 -12.64 1.75 4.84
C GLY A 6 -11.88 0.42 4.78
N GLU A 7 -12.48 -0.76 4.99
CA GLU A 7 -11.71 -2.02 5.02
C GLU A 7 -12.34 -3.16 4.21
N TYR A 8 -13.07 -2.84 3.14
CA TYR A 8 -14.03 -3.82 2.63
C TYR A 8 -13.47 -4.96 1.78
N ARG A 9 -12.21 -4.99 1.33
CA ARG A 9 -11.72 -6.09 0.48
C ARG A 9 -10.21 -6.33 0.63
N ARG A 10 -9.85 -7.08 1.69
CA ARG A 10 -8.48 -7.62 1.90
C ARG A 10 -8.13 -8.78 0.95
N HIS A 11 -9.10 -9.40 0.26
CA HIS A 11 -8.84 -10.52 -0.65
C HIS A 11 -9.79 -10.65 -1.84
N LEU A 12 -9.40 -11.52 -2.78
CA LEU A 12 -10.22 -12.01 -3.88
C LEU A 12 -11.36 -12.90 -3.35
N ARG A 13 -12.53 -12.30 -3.32
CA ARG A 13 -13.77 -12.86 -2.79
C ARG A 13 -14.29 -14.00 -3.67
N SER A 14 -14.36 -15.22 -3.14
CA SER A 14 -14.88 -16.39 -3.84
C SER A 14 -16.35 -16.23 -4.25
N GLY A 15 -17.15 -15.52 -3.45
CA GLY A 15 -18.58 -15.33 -3.67
C GLY A 15 -19.40 -16.63 -3.67
N ILE A 16 -18.81 -17.74 -3.23
CA ILE A 16 -19.46 -19.06 -3.11
C ILE A 16 -20.10 -19.19 -1.73
N ARG A 17 -21.18 -19.97 -1.66
CA ARG A 17 -21.90 -20.25 -0.42
C ARG A 17 -21.75 -21.74 -0.09
N ILE A 18 -20.98 -22.01 0.95
CA ILE A 18 -20.72 -23.36 1.47
C ILE A 18 -21.28 -23.43 2.89
N PRO A 19 -21.91 -24.55 3.29
CA PRO A 19 -22.33 -24.74 4.67
C PRO A 19 -21.11 -24.85 5.59
N VAL A 20 -21.15 -24.13 6.71
CA VAL A 20 -20.15 -24.20 7.78
C VAL A 20 -20.84 -24.32 9.13
N VAL A 21 -20.19 -25.00 10.06
CA VAL A 21 -20.62 -25.10 11.45
C VAL A 21 -19.71 -24.22 12.29
N LEU A 22 -20.30 -23.31 13.04
CA LEU A 22 -19.62 -22.46 14.02
C LEU A 22 -19.75 -23.10 15.39
N SER A 23 -18.65 -23.26 16.11
CA SER A 23 -18.66 -23.59 17.53
C SER A 23 -18.26 -22.35 18.33
N TYR A 24 -19.17 -21.87 19.17
CA TYR A 24 -18.98 -20.69 20.01
C TYR A 24 -19.75 -20.85 21.33
N ALA A 25 -19.09 -20.65 22.47
CA ALA A 25 -19.69 -20.69 23.81
C ALA A 25 -20.61 -21.91 24.04
N ASN A 26 -20.12 -23.11 23.72
CA ASN A 26 -20.86 -24.39 23.78
C ASN A 26 -22.09 -24.50 22.86
N HIS A 27 -22.31 -23.53 21.98
CA HIS A 27 -23.31 -23.61 20.93
C HIS A 27 -22.66 -24.00 19.59
N THR A 28 -23.31 -24.92 18.89
CA THR A 28 -23.01 -25.22 17.49
C THR A 28 -24.07 -24.58 16.60
N VAL A 29 -23.65 -23.78 15.64
CA VAL A 29 -24.54 -23.00 14.79
C VAL A 29 -24.20 -23.22 13.33
N GLU A 30 -25.17 -23.72 12.59
CA GLU A 30 -25.03 -23.87 11.14
C GLU A 30 -25.29 -22.55 10.44
N THR A 31 -24.38 -22.19 9.54
CA THR A 31 -24.56 -21.03 8.65
C THR A 31 -23.92 -21.30 7.31
N ASN A 32 -24.05 -20.35 6.39
CA ASN A 32 -23.41 -20.40 5.10
C ASN A 32 -22.36 -19.32 4.99
N THR A 33 -21.28 -19.64 4.28
CA THR A 33 -20.36 -18.64 3.78
C THR A 33 -21.11 -17.71 2.82
N LEU A 34 -20.83 -16.43 2.92
CA LEU A 34 -21.16 -15.42 1.91
C LEU A 34 -19.93 -15.14 1.03
N ASP A 35 -18.75 -15.37 1.59
CA ASP A 35 -17.47 -15.13 0.96
C ASP A 35 -16.37 -15.89 1.67
N ILE A 36 -15.37 -16.37 0.92
CA ILE A 36 -14.17 -17.02 1.44
C ILE A 36 -12.95 -16.38 0.79
N SER A 37 -11.89 -16.24 1.56
CA SER A 37 -10.61 -15.71 1.14
C SER A 37 -9.45 -16.39 1.86
N ALA A 38 -8.21 -16.06 1.48
CA ALA A 38 -7.01 -16.67 2.04
C ALA A 38 -6.90 -16.47 3.57
N SER A 39 -7.13 -15.26 4.10
CA SER A 39 -6.98 -14.97 5.54
C SER A 39 -8.31 -14.80 6.30
N GLY A 40 -9.46 -15.06 5.66
CA GLY A 40 -10.73 -14.90 6.36
C GLY A 40 -11.97 -15.36 5.59
N ILE A 41 -13.09 -15.24 6.27
CA ILE A 41 -14.39 -15.71 5.80
C ILE A 41 -15.49 -14.75 6.23
N ARG A 42 -16.47 -14.56 5.36
CA ARG A 42 -17.68 -13.80 5.67
C ARG A 42 -18.83 -14.76 5.75
N LEU A 43 -19.56 -14.75 6.86
CA LEU A 43 -20.68 -15.65 7.09
C LEU A 43 -22.00 -14.89 7.13
N LYS A 44 -23.09 -15.57 6.79
CA LYS A 44 -24.42 -15.07 7.11
C LYS A 44 -24.55 -15.05 8.63
N ARG A 45 -25.01 -13.92 9.19
CA ARG A 45 -25.15 -13.78 10.63
C ARG A 45 -26.21 -14.78 11.12
N PRO A 46 -25.90 -15.63 12.11
CA PRO A 46 -26.91 -16.46 12.71
C PRO A 46 -27.95 -15.61 13.44
N SER A 47 -29.23 -15.94 13.28
CA SER A 47 -30.32 -15.16 13.89
C SER A 47 -30.40 -15.30 15.41
N ARG A 48 -29.79 -16.36 15.98
CA ARG A 48 -29.94 -16.74 17.39
C ARG A 48 -28.71 -16.51 18.27
N VAL A 49 -27.60 -16.04 17.70
CA VAL A 49 -26.34 -15.83 18.44
C VAL A 49 -25.78 -14.46 18.13
N TYR A 50 -25.52 -13.68 19.19
CA TYR A 50 -24.80 -12.43 19.09
C TYR A 50 -23.33 -12.68 19.42
N ILE A 51 -22.47 -12.47 18.43
CA ILE A 51 -21.02 -12.63 18.57
C ILE A 51 -20.38 -11.26 18.42
N ARG A 52 -19.61 -10.86 19.43
CA ARG A 52 -18.96 -9.55 19.52
C ARG A 52 -17.67 -9.55 18.71
N PRO A 53 -17.29 -8.40 18.09
CA PRO A 53 -15.96 -8.24 17.55
C PRO A 53 -14.88 -8.53 18.60
N GLY A 54 -13.80 -9.22 18.21
CA GLY A 54 -12.71 -9.66 19.07
C GLY A 54 -12.84 -11.09 19.60
N GLU A 55 -14.02 -11.70 19.55
CA GLU A 55 -14.23 -13.07 20.03
C GLU A 55 -13.65 -14.11 19.07
N VAL A 56 -13.24 -15.26 19.62
CA VAL A 56 -12.68 -16.38 18.84
C VAL A 56 -13.75 -17.44 18.61
N ILE A 57 -13.84 -17.93 17.38
CA ILE A 57 -14.80 -18.93 16.94
C ILE A 57 -14.07 -20.04 16.20
N ASP A 58 -14.46 -21.29 16.44
CA ASP A 58 -14.05 -22.42 15.62
C ASP A 58 -15.02 -22.63 14.46
N ILE A 59 -14.48 -22.74 13.24
CA ILE A 59 -15.24 -22.94 12.02
C ILE A 59 -14.91 -24.31 11.46
N ASN A 60 -15.94 -25.12 11.21
CA ASN A 60 -15.80 -26.43 10.58
C ASN A 60 -16.52 -26.45 9.23
N PHE A 61 -15.82 -26.89 8.18
CA PHE A 61 -16.39 -27.04 6.84
C PHE A 61 -16.98 -28.45 6.67
N ARG A 62 -18.30 -28.55 6.59
CA ARG A 62 -19.03 -29.83 6.61
C ARG A 62 -18.59 -30.80 5.53
N ASP A 63 -18.44 -30.29 4.31
CA ASP A 63 -18.19 -31.08 3.12
C ASP A 63 -16.69 -31.40 2.93
N ARG A 64 -15.87 -31.15 3.96
CA ARG A 64 -14.45 -31.50 3.96
C ARG A 64 -14.01 -32.00 5.34
N ALA A 65 -13.98 -33.32 5.48
CA ALA A 65 -13.52 -33.98 6.69
C ALA A 65 -12.17 -33.38 7.16
N GLY A 66 -12.16 -32.81 8.37
CA GLY A 66 -10.95 -32.31 9.04
C GLY A 66 -10.58 -30.84 8.79
N MET A 67 -11.28 -30.09 7.94
CA MET A 67 -10.97 -28.66 7.76
C MET A 67 -11.62 -27.81 8.86
N LYS A 68 -10.92 -27.70 9.99
CA LYS A 68 -11.22 -26.78 11.09
C LYS A 68 -10.32 -25.55 11.05
N VAL A 69 -10.91 -24.38 11.21
CA VAL A 69 -10.19 -23.10 11.24
C VAL A 69 -10.66 -22.28 12.43
N VAL A 70 -9.70 -21.83 13.24
CA VAL A 70 -9.94 -20.88 14.31
C VAL A 70 -9.93 -19.47 13.72
N ALA A 71 -10.91 -18.65 14.06
CA ALA A 71 -11.04 -17.29 13.53
C ALA A 71 -11.49 -16.30 14.60
N THR A 72 -11.00 -15.08 14.53
CA THR A 72 -11.45 -13.96 15.36
C THR A 72 -12.53 -13.17 14.61
N VAL A 73 -13.57 -12.73 15.33
CA VAL A 73 -14.59 -11.84 14.76
C VAL A 73 -13.98 -10.47 14.51
N ALA A 74 -13.75 -10.14 13.24
CA ALA A 74 -13.26 -8.83 12.85
C ALA A 74 -14.38 -7.79 12.93
N HIS A 75 -15.59 -8.12 12.47
CA HIS A 75 -16.74 -7.22 12.55
C HIS A 75 -18.08 -7.95 12.48
N THR A 76 -19.11 -7.35 13.09
CA THR A 76 -20.48 -7.86 13.07
C THR A 76 -21.41 -6.84 12.40
N GLY A 77 -21.98 -7.22 11.26
CA GLY A 77 -22.97 -6.41 10.52
C GLY A 77 -24.41 -6.79 10.86
N LYS A 78 -25.37 -6.11 10.21
CA LYS A 78 -26.81 -6.42 10.34
C LYS A 78 -27.15 -7.85 9.88
N SER A 79 -26.56 -8.31 8.78
CA SER A 79 -26.88 -9.59 8.13
C SER A 79 -25.70 -10.56 8.01
N HIS A 80 -24.51 -10.18 8.47
CA HIS A 80 -23.29 -10.95 8.28
C HIS A 80 -22.31 -10.77 9.43
N ILE A 81 -21.38 -11.71 9.55
CA ILE A 81 -20.22 -11.64 10.44
C ILE A 81 -18.97 -11.80 9.57
N GLY A 82 -17.99 -10.92 9.76
CA GLY A 82 -16.67 -11.06 9.16
C GLY A 82 -15.71 -11.70 10.15
N LEU A 83 -15.07 -12.79 9.74
CA LEU A 83 -14.13 -13.55 10.56
C LEU A 83 -12.76 -13.52 9.89
N GLN A 84 -11.72 -13.28 10.68
CA GLN A 84 -10.32 -13.32 10.28
C GLN A 84 -9.68 -14.57 10.87
N PHE A 85 -9.01 -15.37 10.05
CA PHE A 85 -8.37 -16.60 10.52
C PHE A 85 -7.22 -16.28 11.46
N LYS A 86 -7.15 -17.03 12.57
CA LYS A 86 -6.07 -16.93 13.54
C LYS A 86 -4.93 -17.84 13.11
N ASN A 87 -3.77 -17.27 12.80
CA ASN A 87 -2.53 -17.98 12.45
C ASN A 87 -2.65 -19.03 11.32
N ARG A 88 -3.70 -18.95 10.49
CA ARG A 88 -3.90 -19.84 9.35
C ARG A 88 -4.28 -19.04 8.12
N HIS A 89 -3.80 -19.48 6.96
CA HIS A 89 -4.25 -18.99 5.67
C HIS A 89 -4.54 -20.18 4.78
N PHE A 90 -5.60 -20.09 3.98
CA PHE A 90 -5.78 -21.06 2.91
C PHE A 90 -4.77 -20.81 1.80
N SER A 91 -4.11 -21.88 1.39
CA SER A 91 -3.36 -21.93 0.14
C SER A 91 -4.27 -21.78 -1.07
N ASP A 92 -3.71 -21.42 -2.23
CA ASP A 92 -4.45 -21.39 -3.49
C ASP A 92 -5.04 -22.76 -3.87
N ALA A 93 -4.42 -23.86 -3.41
CA ALA A 93 -4.95 -25.20 -3.57
C ALA A 93 -6.21 -25.39 -2.70
N GLU A 94 -6.14 -25.08 -1.41
CA GLU A 94 -7.29 -25.17 -0.49
C GLU A 94 -8.45 -24.26 -0.93
N LEU A 95 -8.17 -23.05 -1.39
CA LEU A 95 -9.20 -22.15 -1.93
C LEU A 95 -9.84 -22.71 -3.21
N ARG A 96 -9.06 -23.33 -4.09
CA ARG A 96 -9.58 -23.98 -5.31
C ARG A 96 -10.42 -25.20 -4.97
N GLU A 97 -10.01 -25.99 -3.99
CA GLU A 97 -10.78 -27.14 -3.51
C GLU A 97 -12.10 -26.70 -2.87
N LEU A 98 -12.08 -25.72 -1.97
CA LEU A 98 -13.31 -25.11 -1.42
C LEU A 98 -14.21 -24.56 -2.53
N TYR A 99 -13.61 -23.92 -3.54
CA TYR A 99 -14.35 -23.48 -4.72
C TYR A 99 -14.97 -24.66 -5.50
N GLY A 100 -14.26 -25.78 -5.60
CA GLY A 100 -14.70 -27.00 -6.28
C GLY A 100 -15.91 -27.67 -5.61
N VAL A 101 -16.01 -27.60 -4.28
CA VAL A 101 -17.14 -28.11 -3.48
C VAL A 101 -18.43 -27.35 -3.78
N ALA A 102 -18.34 -26.07 -4.15
CA ALA A 102 -19.53 -25.29 -4.46
C ALA A 102 -20.28 -25.84 -5.70
N PRO A 103 -21.63 -25.81 -5.68
CA PRO A 103 -22.44 -26.23 -6.83
C PRO A 103 -21.98 -25.54 -8.13
N SER A 104 -22.00 -26.29 -9.24
CA SER A 104 -21.53 -25.79 -10.55
C SER A 104 -22.21 -24.47 -10.96
N TRP A 105 -23.51 -24.32 -10.69
CA TRP A 105 -24.25 -23.08 -10.95
C TRP A 105 -23.74 -21.88 -10.14
N GLN A 106 -23.32 -22.07 -8.87
CA GLN A 106 -22.72 -20.99 -8.07
C GLN A 106 -21.35 -20.60 -8.61
N ARG A 107 -20.55 -21.59 -9.02
CA ARG A 107 -19.25 -21.35 -9.66
C ARG A 107 -19.40 -20.57 -10.96
N LEU A 108 -20.37 -20.95 -11.80
CA LEU A 108 -20.71 -20.24 -13.03
C LEU A 108 -21.17 -18.80 -12.73
N LEU A 109 -22.09 -18.60 -11.78
CA LEU A 109 -22.53 -17.26 -11.39
C LEU A 109 -21.40 -16.38 -10.86
N SER A 110 -20.52 -16.92 -10.01
CA SER A 110 -19.38 -16.19 -9.46
C SER A 110 -18.38 -15.81 -10.56
N ASN A 111 -18.05 -16.75 -11.44
CA ASN A 111 -17.18 -16.52 -12.60
C ASN A 111 -17.78 -15.48 -13.56
N SER A 112 -19.07 -15.58 -13.87
CA SER A 112 -19.78 -14.63 -14.73
C SER A 112 -19.80 -13.23 -14.10
N LYS A 113 -20.10 -13.11 -12.80
CA LYS A 113 -20.02 -11.82 -12.09
C LYS A 113 -18.62 -11.23 -12.12
N ARG A 114 -17.57 -12.03 -11.88
CA ARG A 114 -16.17 -11.59 -11.94
C ARG A 114 -15.78 -11.14 -13.35
N SER A 115 -16.14 -11.93 -14.36
CA SER A 115 -15.91 -11.60 -15.77
C SER A 115 -16.62 -10.30 -16.15
N LEU A 116 -17.89 -10.15 -15.74
CA LEU A 116 -18.67 -8.93 -15.96
C LEU A 116 -18.03 -7.72 -15.30
N TRP A 117 -17.59 -7.81 -14.03
CA TRP A 117 -16.87 -6.72 -13.36
C TRP A 117 -15.57 -6.35 -14.06
N LYS A 118 -14.77 -7.37 -14.43
CA LYS A 118 -13.49 -7.17 -15.12
C LYS A 118 -13.70 -6.51 -16.49
N ASN A 119 -14.65 -7.00 -17.26
CA ASN A 119 -14.97 -6.48 -18.59
C ASN A 119 -15.64 -5.11 -18.52
N SER A 120 -16.49 -4.84 -17.52
CA SER A 120 -17.07 -3.51 -17.29
C SER A 120 -15.99 -2.49 -16.96
N ARG A 121 -15.02 -2.83 -16.09
CA ARG A 121 -13.86 -1.97 -15.82
C ARG A 121 -13.05 -1.72 -17.08
N ARG A 122 -12.74 -2.76 -17.86
CA ARG A 122 -12.02 -2.65 -19.13
C ARG A 122 -12.75 -1.74 -20.11
N LEU A 123 -14.06 -1.92 -20.27
CA LEU A 123 -14.90 -1.07 -21.11
C LEU A 123 -14.86 0.38 -20.63
N ALA A 124 -14.99 0.63 -19.33
CA ALA A 124 -14.92 1.98 -18.76
C ALA A 124 -13.56 2.65 -19.04
N VAL A 125 -12.46 1.92 -18.83
CA VAL A 125 -11.10 2.41 -19.16
C VAL A 125 -10.99 2.73 -20.65
N PHE A 126 -11.50 1.84 -21.51
CA PHE A 126 -11.49 2.06 -22.96
C PHE A 126 -12.26 3.31 -23.36
N LEU A 127 -13.51 3.45 -22.90
CA LEU A 127 -14.35 4.61 -23.19
C LEU A 127 -13.72 5.91 -22.65
N ALA A 128 -13.20 5.89 -21.42
CA ALA A 128 -12.56 7.05 -20.79
C ALA A 128 -11.31 7.52 -21.54
N ASN A 129 -10.59 6.60 -22.19
CA ASN A 129 -9.35 6.88 -22.92
C ASN A 129 -9.53 7.02 -24.43
N THR A 130 -10.74 6.85 -24.95
CA THR A 130 -11.05 7.03 -26.38
C THR A 130 -12.10 8.12 -26.54
N TYR A 131 -13.37 7.77 -26.43
CA TYR A 131 -14.49 8.65 -26.79
C TYR A 131 -14.80 9.72 -25.73
N LEU A 132 -14.56 9.43 -24.45
CA LEU A 132 -14.94 10.32 -23.34
C LEU A 132 -13.78 11.17 -22.81
N ARG A 133 -12.56 11.00 -23.33
CA ARG A 133 -11.35 11.62 -22.77
C ARG A 133 -11.49 13.14 -22.66
N SER A 134 -11.78 13.83 -23.77
CA SER A 134 -11.89 15.29 -23.80
C SER A 134 -12.97 15.82 -22.86
N LEU A 135 -14.10 15.11 -22.74
CA LEU A 135 -15.17 15.47 -21.81
C LEU A 135 -14.72 15.31 -20.36
N ILE A 136 -14.08 14.19 -20.02
CA ILE A 136 -13.53 13.92 -18.68
C ILE A 136 -12.54 15.01 -18.29
N LEU A 137 -11.61 15.37 -19.18
CA LEU A 137 -10.61 16.41 -18.91
C LEU A 137 -11.26 17.79 -18.69
N ARG A 138 -12.24 18.15 -19.52
CA ARG A 138 -12.95 19.44 -19.40
C ARG A 138 -13.78 19.55 -18.12
N LEU A 139 -14.38 18.45 -17.66
CA LEU A 139 -15.19 18.41 -16.44
C LEU A 139 -14.33 18.39 -15.18
N ILE A 140 -13.25 17.61 -15.18
CA ILE A 140 -12.40 17.43 -14.00
C ILE A 140 -11.49 18.64 -13.80
N ARG A 141 -10.91 19.17 -14.89
CA ARG A 141 -9.87 20.23 -14.88
C ARG A 141 -8.76 19.89 -13.88
N PRO A 142 -7.99 18.82 -14.14
CA PRO A 142 -7.01 18.33 -13.17
C PRO A 142 -5.94 19.39 -12.91
N GLN A 143 -5.69 19.67 -11.63
CA GLN A 143 -4.63 20.56 -11.17
C GLN A 143 -3.30 19.80 -10.98
N PHE A 144 -3.39 18.51 -10.63
CA PHE A 144 -2.25 17.62 -10.50
C PHE A 144 -2.50 16.27 -11.19
N LEU A 145 -1.43 15.56 -11.51
CA LEU A 145 -1.45 14.18 -11.98
C LEU A 145 -0.68 13.29 -11.02
N PHE A 146 -1.12 12.05 -10.93
CA PHE A 146 -0.37 10.96 -10.32
C PHE A 146 0.07 10.00 -11.43
N ALA A 147 1.34 10.10 -11.82
CA ALA A 147 1.95 9.32 -12.89
C ALA A 147 2.34 7.94 -12.36
N VAL A 148 1.69 6.91 -12.89
CA VAL A 148 1.86 5.53 -12.42
C VAL A 148 2.29 4.57 -13.53
N TYR A 149 2.88 3.45 -13.13
CA TYR A 149 3.21 2.34 -14.01
C TYR A 149 2.84 1.02 -13.32
N GLY A 150 2.88 -0.09 -14.04
CA GLY A 150 2.58 -1.39 -13.43
C GLY A 150 3.17 -2.57 -14.18
N ASN A 151 3.14 -3.73 -13.53
CA ASN A 151 3.54 -5.00 -14.14
C ASN A 151 2.40 -5.62 -14.98
N LYS A 152 2.70 -6.71 -15.68
CA LYS A 152 1.74 -7.43 -16.55
C LYS A 152 0.44 -7.82 -15.83
N LYS A 153 0.52 -8.25 -14.56
CA LYS A 153 -0.63 -8.65 -13.73
C LYS A 153 -1.53 -7.46 -13.43
N GLN A 154 -0.95 -6.34 -12.97
CA GLN A 154 -1.66 -5.11 -12.64
C GLN A 154 -2.33 -4.50 -13.88
N VAL A 155 -1.58 -4.38 -14.98
CA VAL A 155 -2.03 -3.82 -16.25
C VAL A 155 -3.14 -4.65 -16.89
N GLY A 156 -3.00 -5.98 -16.93
CA GLY A 156 -3.99 -6.89 -17.52
C GLY A 156 -5.36 -6.84 -16.85
N SER A 157 -5.44 -6.21 -15.67
CA SER A 157 -6.68 -5.96 -14.95
C SER A 157 -7.47 -4.79 -15.56
N TYR A 158 -6.82 -3.81 -16.18
CA TYR A 158 -7.41 -2.57 -16.72
C TYR A 158 -7.70 -2.62 -18.22
N PHE A 159 -6.87 -3.29 -19.02
CA PHE A 159 -7.07 -3.39 -20.46
C PHE A 159 -6.44 -4.66 -21.05
N THR A 160 -6.70 -4.92 -22.33
CA THR A 160 -6.08 -5.99 -23.12
C THR A 160 -5.10 -5.40 -24.14
N PRO A 161 -4.15 -6.20 -24.68
CA PRO A 161 -3.24 -5.72 -25.72
C PRO A 161 -3.97 -5.16 -26.95
N GLY A 162 -5.11 -5.75 -27.33
CA GLY A 162 -5.92 -5.26 -28.45
C GLY A 162 -6.56 -3.89 -28.19
N MET A 163 -7.00 -3.63 -26.95
CA MET A 163 -7.51 -2.31 -26.55
C MET A 163 -6.39 -1.26 -26.54
N ALA A 164 -5.21 -1.61 -26.03
CA ALA A 164 -4.07 -0.71 -25.91
C ALA A 164 -3.69 -0.07 -27.25
N LYS A 165 -3.73 -0.86 -28.34
CA LYS A 165 -3.48 -0.38 -29.72
C LYS A 165 -4.40 0.76 -30.18
N ARG A 166 -5.57 0.92 -29.55
CA ARG A 166 -6.58 1.94 -29.88
C ARG A 166 -6.69 3.05 -28.84
N MET A 167 -5.87 3.01 -27.80
CA MET A 167 -5.86 4.01 -26.72
C MET A 167 -4.55 4.81 -26.76
N PRO A 168 -4.53 6.05 -26.25
CA PRO A 168 -3.30 6.83 -26.09
C PRO A 168 -2.33 6.12 -25.13
N SER A 169 -1.03 6.42 -25.25
CA SER A 169 0.01 5.83 -24.39
C SER A 169 -0.15 6.20 -22.90
N ASN A 170 -0.86 7.30 -22.61
CA ASN A 170 -1.18 7.76 -21.26
C ASN A 170 -2.64 7.50 -20.93
N LEU A 171 -2.88 6.54 -20.05
CA LEU A 171 -4.21 6.06 -19.72
C LEU A 171 -4.72 6.69 -18.43
N VAL A 172 -5.82 7.44 -18.51
CA VAL A 172 -6.58 7.87 -17.33
C VAL A 172 -7.20 6.63 -16.71
N LEU A 173 -6.74 6.28 -15.51
CA LEU A 173 -7.21 5.10 -14.77
C LEU A 173 -8.05 5.46 -13.56
N GLY A 174 -7.96 6.69 -13.05
CA GLY A 174 -8.75 7.11 -11.91
C GLY A 174 -8.77 8.60 -11.66
N TYR A 175 -9.69 8.99 -10.80
CA TYR A 175 -9.88 10.34 -10.29
C TYR A 175 -9.39 10.42 -8.85
N ILE A 176 -8.73 11.53 -8.54
CA ILE A 176 -8.21 11.83 -7.20
C ILE A 176 -8.80 13.16 -6.76
N ARG A 177 -9.29 13.22 -5.53
CA ARG A 177 -9.75 14.45 -4.89
C ARG A 177 -9.18 14.55 -3.48
N ASN A 178 -8.74 15.74 -3.10
CA ASN A 178 -8.52 16.10 -1.71
C ASN A 178 -9.02 17.51 -1.47
N ALA A 179 -10.02 17.68 -0.60
CA ALA A 179 -10.76 18.94 -0.45
C ALA A 179 -11.26 19.46 -1.82
N ASP A 180 -10.82 20.64 -2.22
CA ASP A 180 -11.06 21.30 -3.50
C ASP A 180 -10.06 20.90 -4.61
N MET A 181 -8.95 20.26 -4.27
CA MET A 181 -7.93 19.83 -5.22
C MET A 181 -8.40 18.62 -6.03
N ARG A 182 -8.23 18.69 -7.34
CA ARG A 182 -8.64 17.65 -8.29
C ARG A 182 -7.46 17.16 -9.11
N GLY A 183 -7.35 15.85 -9.25
CA GLY A 183 -6.30 15.24 -10.07
C GLY A 183 -6.72 13.93 -10.71
N LEU A 184 -5.83 13.39 -11.51
CA LEU A 184 -6.02 12.13 -12.22
C LEU A 184 -4.87 11.16 -11.94
N MET A 185 -5.20 9.89 -11.79
CA MET A 185 -4.23 8.80 -11.86
C MET A 185 -4.05 8.43 -13.33
N VAL A 186 -2.84 8.63 -13.88
CA VAL A 186 -2.53 8.42 -15.29
C VAL A 186 -1.40 7.41 -15.43
N ALA A 187 -1.71 6.28 -16.05
CA ALA A 187 -0.78 5.18 -16.21
C ALA A 187 -0.08 5.18 -17.57
N SER A 188 1.18 4.77 -17.58
CA SER A 188 1.86 4.38 -18.80
C SER A 188 1.27 3.09 -19.39
N GLN A 189 1.22 2.98 -20.72
CA GLN A 189 1.04 1.68 -21.38
C GLN A 189 2.29 0.79 -21.30
N PHE A 190 3.47 1.38 -21.09
CA PHE A 190 4.71 0.62 -20.91
C PHE A 190 4.73 -0.05 -19.54
N PHE A 191 5.19 -1.29 -19.50
CA PHE A 191 5.38 -2.03 -18.27
C PHE A 191 6.58 -1.50 -17.49
N GLU A 192 6.59 -1.80 -16.20
CA GLU A 192 7.69 -1.45 -15.29
C GLU A 192 9.09 -1.81 -15.81
N HIS A 193 9.29 -3.05 -16.27
CA HIS A 193 10.58 -3.50 -16.80
C HIS A 193 11.04 -2.70 -18.03
N GLU A 194 10.10 -2.36 -18.92
CA GLU A 194 10.40 -1.55 -20.11
C GLU A 194 10.83 -0.13 -19.72
N LEU A 195 10.18 0.49 -18.73
CA LEU A 195 10.57 1.82 -18.24
C LEU A 195 11.92 1.81 -17.50
N GLN A 196 12.26 0.69 -16.84
CA GLN A 196 13.53 0.53 -16.16
C GLN A 196 14.71 0.35 -17.15
N GLU A 197 14.47 -0.35 -18.25
CA GLU A 197 15.49 -0.75 -19.22
C GLU A 197 15.67 0.25 -20.36
N GLU A 198 14.59 0.90 -20.81
CA GLU A 198 14.57 1.70 -22.04
C GLU A 198 14.30 3.20 -21.76
N PRO A 199 15.35 4.05 -21.68
CA PRO A 199 15.23 5.50 -21.46
C PRO A 199 14.26 6.22 -22.41
N ASP A 200 14.18 5.80 -23.67
CA ASP A 200 13.31 6.43 -24.66
C ASP A 200 11.82 6.24 -24.36
N LYS A 201 11.45 5.12 -23.73
CA LYS A 201 10.08 4.90 -23.26
C LYS A 201 9.72 5.84 -22.10
N VAL A 202 10.68 6.14 -21.23
CA VAL A 202 10.50 7.13 -20.15
C VAL A 202 10.32 8.53 -20.74
N ARG A 203 11.18 8.95 -21.67
CA ARG A 203 11.07 10.24 -22.38
C ARG A 203 9.72 10.37 -23.08
N ARG A 204 9.31 9.33 -23.80
CA ARG A 204 8.01 9.30 -24.48
C ARG A 204 6.84 9.36 -23.50
N TYR A 205 6.89 8.63 -22.39
CA TYR A 205 5.84 8.63 -21.38
C TYR A 205 5.65 10.02 -20.78
N LEU A 206 6.72 10.63 -20.29
CA LEU A 206 6.67 11.95 -19.64
C LEU A 206 6.39 13.07 -20.64
N GLY A 207 7.01 13.03 -21.83
CA GLY A 207 6.75 14.00 -22.90
C GLY A 207 5.28 14.00 -23.30
N GLN A 208 4.68 12.82 -23.49
CA GLN A 208 3.24 12.73 -23.77
C GLN A 208 2.40 13.18 -22.58
N LEU A 209 2.84 12.99 -21.32
CA LEU A 209 2.09 13.47 -20.15
C LEU A 209 2.03 15.00 -20.15
N GLN A 210 3.14 15.67 -20.42
CA GLN A 210 3.16 17.13 -20.49
C GLN A 210 2.35 17.66 -21.69
N GLN A 211 2.41 16.98 -22.84
CA GLN A 211 1.62 17.34 -24.02
C GLN A 211 0.11 17.14 -23.83
N ASP A 212 -0.31 16.03 -23.21
CA ASP A 212 -1.72 15.70 -22.99
C ASP A 212 -2.36 16.58 -21.90
N TYR A 213 -1.54 17.11 -20.99
CA TYR A 213 -2.00 17.83 -19.79
C TYR A 213 -1.23 19.14 -19.56
N PRO A 214 -1.21 20.08 -20.51
CA PRO A 214 -0.35 21.26 -20.45
C PRO A 214 -0.72 22.26 -19.34
N GLN A 215 -1.92 22.14 -18.77
CA GLN A 215 -2.42 23.02 -17.70
C GLN A 215 -2.21 22.46 -16.29
N VAL A 216 -1.70 21.23 -16.17
CA VAL A 216 -1.41 20.61 -14.88
C VAL A 216 -0.20 21.29 -14.26
N LYS A 217 -0.32 21.65 -12.98
CA LYS A 217 0.75 22.32 -12.24
C LYS A 217 1.74 21.34 -11.62
N ARG A 218 1.30 20.15 -11.22
CA ARG A 218 2.13 19.18 -10.49
C ARG A 218 1.90 17.74 -10.99
N ILE A 219 2.96 16.97 -11.19
CA ILE A 219 2.94 15.58 -11.65
C ILE A 219 3.75 14.75 -10.65
N ALA A 220 3.04 14.07 -9.75
CA ALA A 220 3.65 13.15 -8.79
C ALA A 220 4.15 11.89 -9.49
N LEU A 221 5.44 11.57 -9.32
CA LEU A 221 6.08 10.39 -9.88
C LEU A 221 6.07 9.23 -8.86
N VAL A 222 5.39 8.12 -9.16
CA VAL A 222 5.25 7.01 -8.21
C VAL A 222 6.52 6.15 -8.09
N GLY A 223 6.81 5.69 -6.86
CA GLY A 223 7.74 4.58 -6.62
C GLY A 223 9.12 4.81 -7.22
N ARG A 224 9.53 3.95 -8.15
CA ARG A 224 10.86 4.01 -8.80
C ARG A 224 10.90 4.93 -10.01
N LEU A 225 9.77 5.54 -10.39
CA LEU A 225 9.69 6.42 -11.57
C LEU A 225 10.71 7.56 -11.53
N PRO A 226 10.94 8.28 -10.40
CA PRO A 226 11.99 9.29 -10.33
C PRO A 226 13.39 8.78 -10.74
N ASN A 227 13.72 7.54 -10.36
CA ASN A 227 15.01 6.94 -10.75
C ASN A 227 15.04 6.64 -12.25
N PHE A 228 13.92 6.20 -12.84
CA PHE A 228 13.83 5.99 -14.30
C PHE A 228 13.96 7.31 -15.06
N VAL A 229 13.35 8.39 -14.55
CA VAL A 229 13.43 9.75 -15.12
C VAL A 229 14.89 10.25 -15.12
N LYS A 230 15.57 10.14 -13.97
CA LYS A 230 16.99 10.52 -13.84
C LYS A 230 17.90 9.68 -14.74
N LYS A 231 17.70 8.35 -14.79
CA LYS A 231 18.43 7.45 -15.69
C LYS A 231 18.22 7.81 -17.17
N ALA A 232 17.05 8.35 -17.52
CA ALA A 232 16.77 8.84 -18.86
C ALA A 232 17.35 10.24 -19.16
N GLY A 233 18.11 10.82 -18.23
CA GLY A 233 18.71 12.15 -18.40
C GLY A 233 17.70 13.28 -18.38
N ILE A 234 16.54 13.08 -17.75
CA ILE A 234 15.51 14.10 -17.61
C ILE A 234 15.64 14.70 -16.21
N GLU A 235 15.78 16.02 -16.16
CA GLU A 235 15.77 16.76 -14.91
C GLU A 235 14.35 16.78 -14.31
N ILE A 236 14.24 16.53 -12.99
CA ILE A 236 12.95 16.58 -12.30
C ILE A 236 12.73 18.01 -11.78
N THR A 237 12.19 18.84 -12.66
CA THR A 237 11.76 20.22 -12.35
C THR A 237 10.26 20.36 -12.60
N GLU A 238 9.68 21.49 -12.17
CA GLU A 238 8.25 21.78 -12.38
C GLU A 238 7.84 21.53 -13.86
N PRO A 239 6.76 20.78 -14.13
CA PRO A 239 5.72 20.31 -13.20
C PRO A 239 6.00 18.96 -12.53
N LEU A 240 7.11 18.30 -12.79
CA LEU A 240 7.43 16.99 -12.21
C LEU A 240 7.78 17.10 -10.73
N VAL A 241 7.27 16.17 -9.92
CA VAL A 241 7.50 16.11 -8.48
C VAL A 241 8.13 14.77 -8.14
N GLU A 242 9.35 14.83 -7.57
CA GLU A 242 10.14 13.65 -7.19
C GLU A 242 9.47 12.87 -6.05
N GLY A 243 8.81 13.55 -5.11
CA GLY A 243 8.13 12.91 -3.99
C GLY A 243 9.03 12.62 -2.78
N SER A 244 10.22 13.21 -2.74
CA SER A 244 11.21 13.01 -1.68
C SER A 244 10.74 13.56 -0.33
N LEU A 245 10.29 14.83 -0.28
CA LEU A 245 9.83 15.50 0.92
C LEU A 245 8.55 14.85 1.47
N GLY A 246 7.62 14.49 0.60
CA GLY A 246 6.38 13.80 1.00
C GLY A 246 6.65 12.44 1.60
N THR A 247 7.58 11.65 1.04
CA THR A 247 8.00 10.38 1.64
C THR A 247 8.75 10.59 2.96
N ARG A 248 9.67 11.55 3.03
CA ARG A 248 10.38 11.88 4.28
C ARG A 248 9.42 12.30 5.40
N TYR A 249 8.45 13.16 5.09
CA TYR A 249 7.41 13.57 6.04
C TYR A 249 6.59 12.38 6.53
N MET A 250 6.15 11.52 5.60
CA MET A 250 5.42 10.31 5.93
C MET A 250 6.17 9.40 6.90
N ILE A 251 7.47 9.20 6.67
CA ILE A 251 8.32 8.38 7.55
C ILE A 251 8.59 9.08 8.88
N TRP A 252 8.85 10.38 8.87
CA TRP A 252 9.08 11.17 10.07
C TRP A 252 7.87 11.14 11.00
N ASP A 253 6.66 11.39 10.47
CA ASP A 253 5.43 11.36 11.29
C ASP A 253 5.14 9.94 11.81
N ILE A 254 5.46 8.90 11.03
CA ILE A 254 5.36 7.52 11.50
C ILE A 254 6.38 7.19 12.60
N ALA A 255 7.62 7.61 12.46
CA ALA A 255 8.64 7.36 13.46
C ALA A 255 8.29 8.05 14.78
N ARG A 256 7.70 9.26 14.72
CA ARG A 256 7.12 9.95 15.88
C ARG A 256 6.02 9.10 16.53
N GLN A 257 5.06 8.61 15.76
CA GLN A 257 3.98 7.74 16.26
C GLN A 257 4.49 6.40 16.81
N MET A 258 5.54 5.81 16.22
CA MET A 258 6.18 4.59 16.71
C MET A 258 6.77 4.81 18.10
N ARG A 259 7.49 5.92 18.29
CA ARG A 259 8.06 6.33 19.58
C ARG A 259 6.97 6.60 20.62
N GLU A 260 5.80 7.10 20.23
CA GLU A 260 4.68 7.35 21.14
C GLU A 260 3.97 6.07 21.62
N ARG A 261 4.25 4.90 21.03
CA ARG A 261 3.63 3.63 21.46
C ARG A 261 4.14 3.21 22.84
N PRO A 262 3.26 2.74 23.76
CA PRO A 262 3.66 2.36 25.12
C PRO A 262 4.80 1.35 25.20
N GLN A 263 4.88 0.41 24.27
CA GLN A 263 5.94 -0.60 24.23
C GLN A 263 7.29 -0.08 23.71
N TYR A 264 7.33 1.10 23.08
CA TYR A 264 8.54 1.67 22.45
C TYR A 264 8.90 3.06 22.96
N CYS A 265 8.15 3.64 23.91
CA CYS A 265 8.35 5.01 24.39
C CYS A 265 9.67 5.28 25.11
N LYS A 266 10.43 4.23 25.43
CA LYS A 266 11.78 4.31 26.00
C LYS A 266 12.89 4.12 24.97
N GLN A 267 12.56 3.84 23.71
CA GLN A 267 13.54 3.69 22.64
C GLN A 267 14.01 5.09 22.21
N ASP A 268 15.31 5.33 22.33
CA ASP A 268 15.96 6.56 21.87
C ASP A 268 16.74 6.36 20.56
N SER A 269 16.70 5.14 20.03
CA SER A 269 17.30 4.73 18.77
C SER A 269 16.28 4.20 17.74
N ILE A 270 16.62 4.34 16.46
CA ILE A 270 15.87 3.76 15.35
C ILE A 270 16.80 3.38 14.21
N VAL A 271 16.49 2.28 13.51
CA VAL A 271 17.24 1.80 12.35
C VAL A 271 16.53 2.16 11.06
N VAL A 272 17.28 2.62 10.07
CA VAL A 272 16.83 2.81 8.68
C VAL A 272 17.53 1.77 7.81
N LEU A 273 16.79 0.74 7.38
CA LEU A 273 17.28 -0.29 6.46
C LEU A 273 17.27 0.27 5.02
N GLY A 274 18.42 0.28 4.36
CA GLY A 274 18.61 1.00 3.11
C GLY A 274 19.10 2.44 3.32
N GLY A 275 19.84 2.68 4.40
CA GLY A 275 20.29 4.00 4.84
C GLY A 275 21.16 4.75 3.82
N ALA A 276 21.89 4.06 2.94
CA ALA A 276 22.67 4.71 1.87
C ALA A 276 21.82 5.06 0.64
N GLY A 277 20.51 4.77 0.69
CA GLY A 277 19.57 5.12 -0.38
C GLY A 277 19.32 6.62 -0.44
N ARG A 278 18.84 7.11 -1.58
CA ARG A 278 18.53 8.54 -1.76
C ARG A 278 17.55 9.08 -0.70
N ILE A 279 16.47 8.34 -0.45
CA ILE A 279 15.51 8.67 0.61
C ILE A 279 16.08 8.29 1.97
N GLY A 280 16.67 7.11 2.09
CA GLY A 280 17.20 6.58 3.35
C GLY A 280 18.18 7.54 4.03
N ASN A 281 19.13 8.10 3.28
CA ASN A 281 20.13 9.00 3.85
C ASN A 281 19.51 10.30 4.39
N ALA A 282 18.56 10.88 3.65
CA ALA A 282 17.85 12.07 4.10
C ALA A 282 16.97 11.78 5.33
N VAL A 283 16.28 10.63 5.33
CA VAL A 283 15.50 10.15 6.47
C VAL A 283 16.37 9.95 7.71
N CYS A 284 17.57 9.39 7.58
CA CYS A 284 18.47 9.22 8.72
C CYS A 284 18.74 10.55 9.42
N LEU A 285 19.01 11.61 8.65
CA LEU A 285 19.22 12.95 9.17
C LEU A 285 17.93 13.52 9.79
N ASP A 286 16.79 13.42 9.11
CA ASP A 286 15.51 13.95 9.61
C ASP A 286 15.09 13.32 10.94
N LEU A 287 15.34 12.02 11.11
CA LEU A 287 14.97 11.28 12.31
C LEU A 287 15.80 11.65 13.54
N THR A 288 16.94 12.34 13.39
CA THR A 288 17.70 12.86 14.55
C THR A 288 16.93 13.93 15.33
N SER A 289 15.92 14.56 14.73
CA SER A 289 14.98 15.44 15.44
C SER A 289 14.06 14.68 16.42
N LEU A 290 13.96 13.35 16.28
CA LEU A 290 13.09 12.48 17.06
C LEU A 290 13.85 11.44 17.90
N PHE A 291 15.04 11.02 17.47
CA PHE A 291 15.83 9.98 18.12
C PHE A 291 17.24 10.50 18.36
N LYS A 292 17.82 10.14 19.51
CA LYS A 292 19.19 10.52 19.83
C LYS A 292 20.18 9.82 18.91
N ASN A 293 19.89 8.55 18.59
CA ASN A 293 20.73 7.72 17.74
C ASN A 293 19.91 7.21 16.56
N VAL A 294 20.40 7.40 15.33
CA VAL A 294 19.79 6.84 14.13
C VAL A 294 20.80 5.96 13.43
N ILE A 295 20.46 4.70 13.19
CA ILE A 295 21.36 3.76 12.53
C ILE A 295 20.95 3.65 11.06
N GLY A 296 21.73 4.24 10.16
CA GLY A 296 21.62 4.01 8.73
C GLY A 296 22.32 2.70 8.37
N PHE A 297 21.55 1.62 8.20
CA PHE A 297 22.09 0.33 7.80
C PHE A 297 22.04 0.14 6.28
N ASP A 298 23.18 -0.13 5.66
CA ASP A 298 23.26 -0.47 4.24
C ASP A 298 24.55 -1.23 3.90
N PRO A 299 24.50 -2.31 3.08
CA PRO A 299 25.71 -3.03 2.66
C PRO A 299 26.73 -2.19 1.88
N ARG A 300 26.33 -1.01 1.37
CA ARG A 300 27.24 -0.10 0.65
C ARG A 300 28.16 0.70 1.57
N TYR A 301 27.95 0.68 2.88
CA TYR A 301 28.88 1.32 3.82
C TYR A 301 30.08 0.42 4.04
N GLU A 302 31.26 0.89 3.65
CA GLU A 302 32.52 0.15 3.78
C GLU A 302 33.04 0.15 5.22
N GLU A 303 32.79 1.24 5.96
CA GLU A 303 33.22 1.44 7.35
C GLU A 303 32.09 2.06 8.19
N ASP A 304 32.18 1.90 9.52
CA ASP A 304 31.29 2.60 10.46
C ASP A 304 31.65 4.10 10.46
N ASN A 305 30.66 4.95 10.21
CA ASN A 305 30.84 6.41 10.22
C ASN A 305 29.75 7.08 11.07
N GLU A 306 30.16 7.95 12.00
CA GLU A 306 29.25 8.70 12.85
C GLU A 306 29.14 10.16 12.38
N ILE A 307 27.91 10.63 12.22
CA ILE A 307 27.60 12.00 11.79
C ILE A 307 26.80 12.67 12.90
N ASP A 308 27.37 13.71 13.51
CA ASP A 308 26.65 14.60 14.43
C ASP A 308 25.84 15.63 13.63
N THR A 309 24.55 15.72 13.93
CA THR A 309 23.60 16.65 13.30
C THR A 309 23.28 17.86 14.18
N GLY A 310 23.82 17.92 15.40
CA GLY A 310 23.46 18.87 16.45
C GLY A 310 22.16 18.55 17.18
N GLN A 311 21.32 17.64 16.64
CA GLN A 311 20.08 17.15 17.28
C GLN A 311 20.22 15.69 17.78
N GLY A 312 21.14 14.95 17.18
CA GLY A 312 21.47 13.56 17.50
C GLY A 312 22.56 13.04 16.55
N THR A 313 22.86 11.75 16.64
CA THR A 313 23.92 11.10 15.87
C THR A 313 23.34 10.12 14.85
N VAL A 314 23.88 10.14 13.63
CA VAL A 314 23.64 9.07 12.64
C VAL A 314 24.85 8.15 12.58
N LEU A 315 24.66 6.86 12.89
CA LEU A 315 25.63 5.82 12.62
C LEU A 315 25.34 5.19 11.24
N GLN A 316 26.22 5.42 10.28
CA GLN A 316 26.23 4.71 9.00
C GLN A 316 27.03 3.42 9.15
N THR A 317 26.44 2.27 8.87
CA THR A 317 27.10 0.97 9.10
C THR A 317 26.56 -0.13 8.19
N SER A 318 27.42 -1.10 7.86
CA SER A 318 27.03 -2.38 7.25
C SER A 318 27.07 -3.54 8.26
N SER A 319 27.42 -3.27 9.53
CA SER A 319 27.56 -4.27 10.58
C SER A 319 26.20 -4.73 11.11
N VAL A 320 25.84 -5.98 10.80
CA VAL A 320 24.60 -6.60 11.31
C VAL A 320 24.57 -6.72 12.83
N ALA A 321 25.74 -6.67 13.49
CA ALA A 321 25.83 -6.72 14.94
C ALA A 321 25.11 -5.53 15.61
N ARG A 322 25.09 -4.38 14.94
CA ARG A 322 24.42 -3.16 15.41
C ARG A 322 22.88 -3.25 15.40
N LEU A 323 22.32 -4.30 14.82
CA LEU A 323 20.87 -4.48 14.72
C LEU A 323 20.27 -5.21 15.94
N HIS A 324 21.08 -5.93 16.73
CA HIS A 324 20.59 -6.87 17.74
C HIS A 324 19.88 -6.23 18.94
N GLU A 325 20.20 -4.98 19.26
CA GLU A 325 19.64 -4.28 20.43
C GLU A 325 18.43 -3.40 20.07
N GLU A 326 18.16 -3.25 18.77
CA GLU A 326 17.21 -2.29 18.25
C GLU A 326 15.77 -2.85 18.19
N LYS A 327 14.79 -1.97 18.42
CA LYS A 327 13.35 -2.32 18.37
C LYS A 327 12.59 -1.65 17.26
N LEU A 328 13.05 -0.52 16.75
CA LEU A 328 12.34 0.28 15.78
C LEU A 328 13.11 0.30 14.46
N TYR A 329 12.42 -0.03 13.37
CA TYR A 329 13.02 -0.11 12.04
C TYR A 329 12.12 0.58 11.02
N ILE A 330 12.72 1.36 10.12
CA ILE A 330 12.12 1.81 8.87
C ILE A 330 12.74 0.98 7.74
N ALA A 331 11.92 0.31 6.92
CA ALA A 331 12.37 -0.44 5.76
C ALA A 331 12.29 0.41 4.48
N LEU A 332 13.46 0.72 3.91
CA LEU A 332 13.66 1.46 2.65
C LEU A 332 14.63 0.72 1.70
N THR A 333 14.69 -0.60 1.82
CA THR A 333 15.50 -1.45 0.94
C THR A 333 14.97 -1.43 -0.49
N HIS A 334 15.79 -1.91 -1.44
CA HIS A 334 15.46 -1.93 -2.87
C HIS A 334 14.22 -2.79 -3.21
N HIS A 335 13.87 -3.74 -2.36
CA HIS A 335 12.55 -4.39 -2.27
C HIS A 335 12.30 -4.86 -0.83
N GLY A 336 11.04 -5.02 -0.44
CA GLY A 336 10.67 -5.37 0.93
C GLY A 336 11.24 -6.70 1.40
N ASP A 337 11.18 -7.73 0.56
CA ASP A 337 11.63 -9.08 0.95
C ASP A 337 13.13 -9.18 1.29
N ALA A 338 13.94 -8.16 0.99
CA ALA A 338 15.36 -8.10 1.34
C ALA A 338 15.57 -8.08 2.87
N VAL A 339 14.55 -7.67 3.64
CA VAL A 339 14.57 -7.74 5.10
C VAL A 339 14.77 -9.17 5.63
N LEU A 340 14.44 -10.18 4.83
CA LEU A 340 14.61 -11.58 5.23
C LEU A 340 16.09 -11.93 5.44
N ASP A 341 17.03 -11.26 4.77
CA ASP A 341 18.46 -11.51 4.97
C ASP A 341 18.93 -11.03 6.35
N LEU A 342 18.18 -10.11 6.97
CA LEU A 342 18.52 -9.47 8.25
C LEU A 342 17.70 -10.01 9.42
N HIS A 343 16.65 -10.81 9.18
CA HIS A 343 15.70 -11.19 10.22
C HIS A 343 16.27 -12.05 11.36
N HIS A 344 17.49 -12.58 11.25
CA HIS A 344 18.20 -13.24 12.35
C HIS A 344 18.88 -12.25 13.31
N HIS A 345 19.09 -11.02 12.85
CA HIS A 345 19.74 -9.95 13.59
C HIS A 345 18.74 -8.96 14.21
N ILE A 346 17.47 -9.03 13.82
CA ILE A 346 16.41 -8.20 14.38
C ILE A 346 15.85 -8.86 15.64
N ALA A 347 15.80 -8.11 16.74
CA ALA A 347 15.35 -8.63 18.02
C ALA A 347 13.85 -9.00 18.03
N PRO A 348 13.43 -10.00 18.83
CA PRO A 348 12.01 -10.23 19.09
C PRO A 348 11.32 -9.01 19.73
N GLY A 349 10.06 -8.78 19.37
CA GLY A 349 9.27 -7.63 19.81
C GLY A 349 9.50 -6.35 19.00
N SER A 350 10.38 -6.38 17.99
CA SER A 350 10.65 -5.25 17.12
C SER A 350 9.49 -4.93 16.17
N LEU A 351 9.44 -3.68 15.70
CA LEU A 351 8.50 -3.17 14.71
C LEU A 351 9.24 -2.65 13.49
N ILE A 352 8.84 -3.15 12.32
CA ILE A 352 9.29 -2.70 11.01
C ILE A 352 8.16 -1.90 10.35
N ALA A 353 8.42 -0.63 10.08
CA ALA A 353 7.56 0.22 9.28
C ALA A 353 8.03 0.18 7.82
N ASP A 354 7.20 -0.37 6.94
CA ASP A 354 7.53 -0.70 5.55
C ASP A 354 7.05 0.39 4.56
N ASP A 355 8.00 1.03 3.88
CA ASP A 355 7.77 1.91 2.72
C ASP A 355 8.52 1.42 1.46
N THR A 356 8.85 0.13 1.40
CA THR A 356 9.52 -0.45 0.23
C THR A 356 8.57 -0.61 -0.96
N HIS A 357 9.12 -0.53 -2.16
CA HIS A 357 8.38 -0.79 -3.39
C HIS A 357 9.15 -1.73 -4.34
N PRO A 358 8.75 -3.00 -4.47
CA PRO A 358 7.56 -3.64 -3.88
C PRO A 358 7.69 -3.81 -2.36
N CYS A 359 6.54 -3.83 -1.66
CA CYS A 359 6.42 -3.97 -0.21
C CYS A 359 6.86 -5.38 0.29
N ILE A 360 7.04 -5.54 1.60
CA ILE A 360 7.34 -6.85 2.22
C ILE A 360 6.17 -7.80 1.99
N SER A 361 6.44 -8.93 1.32
CA SER A 361 5.42 -9.90 0.93
C SER A 361 4.83 -10.61 2.13
N LEU A 362 3.59 -11.09 1.99
CA LEU A 362 2.90 -11.84 3.06
C LEU A 362 3.71 -13.04 3.55
N LYS A 363 4.46 -13.71 2.66
CA LYS A 363 5.31 -14.85 3.01
C LYS A 363 6.42 -14.43 3.98
N VAL A 364 7.10 -13.31 3.70
CA VAL A 364 8.17 -12.79 4.57
C VAL A 364 7.60 -12.25 5.88
N ARG A 365 6.46 -11.53 5.84
CA ARG A 365 5.78 -11.06 7.06
C ARG A 365 5.45 -12.18 8.04
N LYS A 366 5.00 -13.34 7.55
CA LYS A 366 4.72 -14.51 8.40
C LYS A 366 5.97 -15.04 9.09
N ARG A 367 7.09 -15.14 8.35
CA ARG A 367 8.39 -15.54 8.93
C ARG A 367 8.89 -14.56 9.98
N LEU A 368 8.69 -13.26 9.75
CA LEU A 368 9.02 -12.22 10.73
C LEU A 368 8.13 -12.35 11.97
N GLN A 369 6.83 -12.59 11.78
CA GLN A 369 5.88 -12.79 12.87
C GLN A 369 6.22 -14.03 13.73
N GLU A 370 6.70 -15.12 13.14
CA GLU A 370 7.19 -16.31 13.86
C GLU A 370 8.32 -15.97 14.84
N LYS A 371 9.10 -14.91 14.55
CA LYS A 371 10.13 -14.35 15.44
C LYS A 371 9.66 -13.19 16.30
N GLN A 372 8.34 -12.96 16.37
CA GLN A 372 7.73 -11.85 17.10
C GLN A 372 8.15 -10.46 16.57
N ILE A 373 8.47 -10.36 15.28
CA ILE A 373 8.76 -9.09 14.61
C ILE A 373 7.49 -8.63 13.89
N ALA A 374 6.97 -7.47 14.28
CA ALA A 374 5.80 -6.87 13.66
C ALA A 374 6.19 -6.12 12.38
N VAL A 375 5.33 -6.18 11.36
CA VAL A 375 5.50 -5.43 10.11
C VAL A 375 4.21 -4.67 9.81
N GLU A 376 4.32 -3.36 9.66
CA GLU A 376 3.21 -2.48 9.33
C GLU A 376 3.59 -1.61 8.13
N LYS A 377 2.66 -1.37 7.22
CA LYS A 377 2.89 -0.51 6.05
C LYS A 377 2.72 0.95 6.43
N ILE A 378 3.63 1.78 5.94
CA ILE A 378 3.58 3.22 6.05
C ILE A 378 2.65 3.77 4.96
N VAL A 379 1.67 4.59 5.36
CA VAL A 379 0.83 5.36 4.43
C VAL A 379 0.54 6.75 5.01
N LEU A 380 0.23 7.73 4.17
CA LEU A 380 -0.42 8.96 4.62
C LEU A 380 -1.94 8.84 4.52
N ALA A 381 -2.65 9.64 5.30
CA ALA A 381 -4.09 9.75 5.27
C ALA A 381 -4.54 11.19 5.45
N HIS A 382 -5.70 11.50 4.88
CA HIS A 382 -6.42 12.76 5.04
C HIS A 382 -7.93 12.49 5.01
N GLU A 383 -8.72 13.23 5.79
CA GLU A 383 -10.16 12.94 5.95
C GLU A 383 -10.95 13.13 4.64
N GLU A 384 -10.57 14.10 3.83
CA GLU A 384 -11.25 14.44 2.57
C GLU A 384 -10.68 13.73 1.34
N PHE A 385 -9.61 12.95 1.52
CA PHE A 385 -8.95 12.28 0.40
C PHE A 385 -9.82 11.15 -0.16
N MET A 386 -9.87 11.09 -1.49
CA MET A 386 -10.53 10.04 -2.23
C MET A 386 -9.79 9.76 -3.52
N MET A 387 -9.51 8.47 -3.74
CA MET A 387 -9.05 7.96 -5.03
C MET A 387 -10.04 6.90 -5.53
N TRP A 388 -10.48 7.04 -6.79
CA TRP A 388 -11.40 6.10 -7.41
C TRP A 388 -11.10 5.85 -8.90
N PRO A 389 -10.97 4.58 -9.33
CA PRO A 389 -10.79 3.38 -8.51
C PRO A 389 -9.49 3.46 -7.69
N ARG A 390 -9.38 2.63 -6.65
CA ARG A 390 -8.11 2.50 -5.92
C ARG A 390 -6.98 2.00 -6.80
N MET A 391 -5.78 2.47 -6.51
CA MET A 391 -4.56 1.85 -7.00
C MET A 391 -4.49 0.39 -6.50
N PRO A 392 -3.98 -0.56 -7.31
CA PRO A 392 -3.71 -1.91 -6.84
C PRO A 392 -2.87 -1.88 -5.57
N ASP A 393 -3.15 -2.75 -4.60
CA ASP A 393 -2.36 -2.92 -3.38
C ASP A 393 -2.34 -1.70 -2.42
N TRP A 394 -3.29 -0.78 -2.60
CA TRP A 394 -3.53 0.39 -1.74
C TRP A 394 -4.99 0.52 -1.33
N ASN A 395 -5.28 1.09 -0.16
CA ASN A 395 -6.64 1.48 0.19
C ASN A 395 -7.04 2.74 -0.59
N ASN A 396 -8.34 2.98 -0.75
CA ASN A 396 -8.86 4.19 -1.40
C ASN A 396 -8.56 5.48 -0.60
N ARG A 397 -8.16 5.34 0.66
CA ARG A 397 -7.86 6.44 1.60
C ARG A 397 -6.39 6.57 1.95
N ASP A 398 -5.58 5.61 1.51
CA ASP A 398 -4.14 5.64 1.73
C ASP A 398 -3.52 6.48 0.63
N ILE A 399 -2.61 7.37 1.02
CA ILE A 399 -1.98 8.34 0.14
C ILE A 399 -0.48 8.07 0.13
N PRO A 400 0.14 7.86 -1.04
CA PRO A 400 1.59 7.78 -1.14
C PRO A 400 2.26 9.13 -0.83
N GLY A 401 3.45 9.12 -0.22
CA GLY A 401 4.23 10.33 0.07
C GLY A 401 4.43 11.24 -1.15
N CYS A 402 4.81 10.67 -2.29
CA CYS A 402 4.98 11.41 -3.55
C CYS A 402 3.72 12.17 -4.00
N LEU A 403 2.53 11.64 -3.74
CA LEU A 403 1.27 12.28 -4.08
C LEU A 403 0.94 13.42 -3.11
N VAL A 404 1.25 13.25 -1.82
CA VAL A 404 1.08 14.33 -0.83
C VAL A 404 2.00 15.50 -1.14
N GLU A 405 3.25 15.26 -1.52
CA GLU A 405 4.16 16.33 -1.94
C GLU A 405 3.58 17.16 -3.08
N ALA A 406 3.06 16.52 -4.13
CA ALA A 406 2.44 17.25 -5.23
C ALA A 406 1.22 18.08 -4.79
N MET A 407 0.43 17.60 -3.82
CA MET A 407 -0.71 18.35 -3.28
C MET A 407 -0.28 19.52 -2.40
N ILE A 408 0.76 19.35 -1.57
CA ILE A 408 1.33 20.43 -0.76
C ILE A 408 1.92 21.50 -1.67
N LEU A 409 2.76 21.12 -2.64
CA LEU A 409 3.38 22.05 -3.58
C LEU A 409 2.38 22.73 -4.52
N LEU A 410 1.18 22.15 -4.69
CA LEU A 410 0.08 22.79 -5.42
C LEU A 410 -0.55 23.93 -4.60
N ARG A 411 -0.57 23.80 -3.27
CA ARG A 411 -1.11 24.81 -2.34
C ARG A 411 -0.08 25.86 -1.96
N GLN A 412 1.11 25.42 -1.59
CA GLN A 412 2.22 26.25 -1.14
C GLN A 412 3.49 25.88 -1.91
N PRO A 413 3.72 26.46 -3.11
CA PRO A 413 4.89 26.13 -3.94
C PRO A 413 6.24 26.31 -3.22
N SER A 414 6.35 27.33 -2.37
CA SER A 414 7.59 27.63 -1.63
C SER A 414 7.95 26.58 -0.57
N ALA A 415 7.02 25.69 -0.21
CA ALA A 415 7.30 24.61 0.74
C ALA A 415 8.36 23.61 0.23
N GLY A 416 8.56 23.54 -1.10
CA GLY A 416 9.61 22.71 -1.71
C GLY A 416 10.99 23.35 -1.70
N GLU A 417 11.07 24.67 -1.56
CA GLU A 417 12.32 25.45 -1.50
C GLU A 417 12.80 25.67 -0.05
N GLY A 418 11.91 25.50 0.92
CA GLY A 418 12.20 25.63 2.35
C GLY A 418 12.93 24.44 2.94
N ASN A 419 13.25 24.54 4.24
CA ASN A 419 13.77 23.41 5.00
C ASN A 419 12.69 22.34 5.21
N PHE A 420 13.11 21.10 5.50
CA PHE A 420 12.21 19.97 5.71
C PHE A 420 11.15 20.25 6.79
N THR A 421 11.52 20.96 7.86
CA THR A 421 10.60 21.36 8.93
C THR A 421 9.43 22.21 8.41
N SER A 422 9.68 23.14 7.49
CA SER A 422 8.64 23.98 6.89
C SER A 422 7.66 23.13 6.08
N PHE A 423 8.16 22.11 5.37
CA PHE A 423 7.32 21.16 4.67
C PHE A 423 6.46 20.33 5.64
N CYS A 424 7.02 19.86 6.75
CA CYS A 424 6.27 19.13 7.78
C CYS A 424 5.13 19.98 8.37
N GLN A 425 5.42 21.24 8.71
CA GLN A 425 4.42 22.17 9.24
C GLN A 425 3.26 22.39 8.26
N GLU A 426 3.56 22.58 6.98
CA GLU A 426 2.54 22.73 5.95
C GLU A 426 1.73 21.44 5.75
N ALA A 427 2.38 20.28 5.78
CA ALA A 427 1.72 18.99 5.67
C ALA A 427 0.72 18.75 6.83
N GLU A 428 1.13 19.06 8.06
CA GLU A 428 0.28 19.00 9.26
C GLU A 428 -0.84 20.03 9.23
N PHE A 429 -0.55 21.27 8.81
CA PHE A 429 -1.55 22.34 8.66
C PHE A 429 -2.64 21.95 7.66
N LEU A 430 -2.26 21.30 6.56
CA LEU A 430 -3.18 20.74 5.57
C LEU A 430 -3.83 19.42 6.03
N GLY A 431 -3.58 18.96 7.26
CA GLY A 431 -4.27 17.83 7.87
C GLY A 431 -3.81 16.44 7.38
N PHE A 432 -2.67 16.34 6.70
CA PHE A 432 -2.07 15.05 6.39
C PHE A 432 -1.52 14.42 7.66
N THR A 433 -1.66 13.10 7.79
CA THR A 433 -1.14 12.33 8.92
C THR A 433 -0.62 10.99 8.44
N GLY A 434 0.51 10.54 8.97
CA GLY A 434 1.00 9.18 8.82
C GLY A 434 0.06 8.19 9.50
N ARG A 435 -0.05 6.99 8.93
CA ARG A 435 -0.69 5.84 9.56
C ARG A 435 0.12 4.58 9.31
N LEU A 436 0.33 3.84 10.38
CA LEU A 436 0.77 2.45 10.27
C LEU A 436 -0.46 1.59 10.09
N VAL A 437 -0.54 0.92 8.95
CA VAL A 437 -1.65 0.04 8.61
C VAL A 437 -1.16 -1.39 8.48
N PRO A 438 -1.98 -2.38 8.87
CA PRO A 438 -1.72 -3.76 8.49
C PRO A 438 -1.62 -3.81 6.96
N PRO A 439 -0.49 -4.28 6.40
CA PRO A 439 -0.33 -4.32 4.96
C PRO A 439 -1.43 -5.18 4.33
N LEU A 440 -1.90 -4.77 3.16
CA LEU A 440 -2.91 -5.54 2.43
C LEU A 440 -2.34 -6.92 2.07
N ASP A 441 -3.19 -7.93 2.14
CA ASP A 441 -2.86 -9.26 1.65
C ASP A 441 -2.92 -9.23 0.10
N GLU A 442 -1.85 -9.68 -0.56
CA GLU A 442 -1.67 -9.66 -2.03
C GLU A 442 -2.68 -10.50 -2.83
#